data_AF-A0A429Y7T4-F1
#
_entry.id   AF-A0A429Y7T4-F1
#
_cell.length_a   1.000
_cell.length_b   1.000
_cell.length_c   1.000
_cell.angle_alpha   90.00
_cell.angle_beta   90.00
_cell.angle_gamma   90.00
#
_symmetry.space_group_name_H-M   'P 1'
#
loop_
_entity.id
_entity.type
_entity.pdbx_description
1 polymer ?
#
loop_
_entity_poly.entity_id
_entity_poly.type
_entity_poly.pdbx_seq_one_letter_code
_entity_poly.pdbx_strand_id
1 'polypeptide(L)'
;MTKEICPECGAGLIEDASEKLIEREDSTVEIDAYPALVCKSGCGHTEPIKEYPRIIGQQDKDQLLLLYPNEQGRILDLRDRVLYPPIHYLSILGRGYWEEYSGIHDVHALLEGIYDPEESATEPPNLFTYATSELSQDAFLCWLLSWSEKKYQSMDRFLHNVAVEFVSTIFAVHNLAIPEIRSLKIIPQFKSLDILAIVNNQYAILIEDKTFTKNHSNQLCRYRNAVKNEYPDLIQLPIYFKIADQSHYRSVESAGYIPFTRKMMLKIMDKGKDINNAIFLDYYRHLQRLDKKVSSFWVTPVSEWSAFAWQGLYQELQKEIGGDWGYVSNPRGGFWGFWWGRDRNEKHYYQLEQQKLCVKVVAADDEDKRELRYQVMEEILLRSDKEGLSLQKPARVMSGRTMTVAERHDYILTDAAGFVDMELTIAELKKL
;
A
#
# COMPACT_ATOMS: atom_id res chain seq x y z
N MET A 1 -26.11 -40.27 23.34
CA MET A 1 -26.49 -39.71 22.02
C MET A 1 -27.98 -39.46 22.02
N THR A 2 -28.37 -38.21 22.26
CA THR A 2 -29.72 -37.73 21.98
C THR A 2 -29.98 -37.91 20.49
N LYS A 3 -31.01 -38.67 20.11
CA LYS A 3 -31.41 -38.74 18.69
C LYS A 3 -31.98 -37.39 18.32
N GLU A 4 -31.33 -36.68 17.40
CA GLU A 4 -31.90 -35.48 16.81
C GLU A 4 -33.07 -35.87 15.90
N ILE A 5 -34.18 -35.17 16.09
CA ILE A 5 -35.46 -35.47 15.48
C ILE A 5 -35.78 -34.32 14.52
N CYS A 6 -36.10 -34.65 13.28
CA CYS A 6 -36.50 -33.70 12.26
C CYS A 6 -37.71 -32.87 12.74
N PRO A 7 -37.61 -31.54 12.76
CA PRO A 7 -38.68 -30.67 13.27
C PRO A 7 -39.94 -30.68 12.37
N GLU A 8 -39.79 -31.04 11.09
CA GLU A 8 -40.89 -31.04 10.11
C GLU A 8 -41.76 -32.30 10.19
N CYS A 9 -41.17 -33.47 10.46
CA CYS A 9 -41.91 -34.74 10.37
C CYS A 9 -41.69 -35.71 11.53
N GLY A 10 -40.86 -35.34 12.53
CA GLY A 10 -40.63 -36.18 13.70
C GLY A 10 -39.77 -37.43 13.43
N ALA A 11 -39.22 -37.60 12.24
CA ALA A 11 -38.31 -38.69 11.90
C ALA A 11 -36.89 -38.42 12.43
N GLY A 12 -36.04 -39.45 12.52
CA GLY A 12 -34.63 -39.25 12.89
C GLY A 12 -33.85 -38.51 11.81
N LEU A 13 -32.92 -37.66 12.21
CA LEU A 13 -31.90 -37.09 11.32
C LEU A 13 -30.72 -38.07 11.14
N ILE A 14 -30.10 -38.05 9.96
CA ILE A 14 -28.88 -38.78 9.63
C ILE A 14 -27.85 -37.84 9.00
N GLU A 15 -26.57 -38.06 9.26
CA GLU A 15 -25.48 -37.33 8.59
C GLU A 15 -25.37 -37.82 7.14
N ASP A 16 -25.50 -36.90 6.18
CA ASP A 16 -25.36 -37.14 4.74
C ASP A 16 -24.88 -35.84 4.04
N ALA A 17 -24.62 -35.88 2.73
CA ALA A 17 -24.33 -34.67 1.95
C ALA A 17 -25.61 -34.06 1.38
N SER A 18 -25.77 -32.74 1.47
CA SER A 18 -26.85 -31.99 0.83
C SER A 18 -26.31 -31.07 -0.26
N GLU A 19 -27.05 -30.93 -1.35
CA GLU A 19 -26.68 -30.08 -2.49
C GLU A 19 -27.52 -28.80 -2.49
N LYS A 20 -26.89 -27.65 -2.68
CA LYS A 20 -27.57 -26.37 -2.91
C LYS A 20 -27.27 -25.89 -4.32
N LEU A 21 -28.34 -25.70 -5.09
CA LEU A 21 -28.29 -25.06 -6.39
C LEU A 21 -28.27 -23.54 -6.20
N ILE A 22 -27.20 -22.89 -6.67
CA ILE A 22 -27.06 -21.44 -6.71
C ILE A 22 -27.11 -21.02 -8.18
N GLU A 23 -28.19 -20.35 -8.56
CA GLU A 23 -28.33 -19.78 -9.89
C GLU A 23 -27.74 -18.36 -9.86
N ARG A 24 -26.66 -18.14 -10.61
CA ARG A 24 -25.99 -16.84 -10.73
C ARG A 24 -26.72 -15.96 -11.76
N GLU A 25 -26.52 -14.64 -11.67
CA GLU A 25 -27.18 -13.64 -12.55
C GLU A 25 -26.90 -13.85 -14.05
N ASP A 26 -25.84 -14.58 -14.39
CA ASP A 26 -25.48 -14.96 -15.76
C ASP A 26 -26.13 -16.28 -16.23
N SER A 27 -27.13 -16.78 -15.50
CA SER A 27 -27.83 -18.05 -15.75
C SER A 27 -26.95 -19.30 -15.64
N THR A 28 -25.78 -19.18 -14.99
CA THR A 28 -24.98 -20.35 -14.61
C THR A 28 -25.50 -20.95 -13.30
N VAL A 29 -25.55 -22.28 -13.24
CA VAL A 29 -26.02 -23.02 -12.07
C VAL A 29 -24.82 -23.69 -11.42
N GLU A 30 -24.51 -23.28 -10.20
CA GLU A 30 -23.46 -23.86 -9.36
C GLU A 30 -24.11 -24.81 -8.36
N ILE A 31 -23.61 -26.06 -8.28
CA ILE A 31 -24.07 -27.06 -7.31
C ILE A 31 -23.00 -27.15 -6.23
N ASP A 32 -23.34 -26.70 -5.03
CA ASP A 32 -22.46 -26.78 -3.87
C ASP A 32 -22.95 -27.89 -2.92
N ALA A 33 -22.08 -28.87 -2.66
CA ALA A 33 -22.39 -30.04 -1.82
C ALA A 33 -21.72 -29.87 -0.46
N TYR A 34 -22.51 -29.91 0.63
CA TYR A 34 -22.02 -29.71 1.99
C TYR A 34 -22.53 -30.80 2.95
N PRO A 35 -21.78 -31.13 4.02
CA PRO A 35 -22.24 -32.04 5.06
C PRO A 35 -23.47 -31.48 5.79
N ALA A 36 -24.51 -32.28 5.92
CA ALA A 36 -25.78 -31.89 6.54
C ALA A 36 -26.42 -33.05 7.32
N LEU A 37 -27.23 -32.70 8.30
CA LEU A 37 -28.20 -33.59 8.89
C LEU A 37 -29.43 -33.61 7.99
N VAL A 38 -29.63 -34.73 7.30
CA VAL A 38 -30.75 -34.93 6.37
C VAL A 38 -31.84 -35.74 7.05
N CYS A 39 -33.09 -35.36 6.83
CA CYS A 39 -34.23 -36.13 7.32
C CYS A 39 -34.27 -37.52 6.68
N LYS A 40 -34.19 -38.56 7.52
CA LYS A 40 -34.22 -39.96 7.07
C LYS A 40 -35.49 -40.33 6.29
N SER A 41 -36.60 -39.66 6.55
CA SER A 41 -37.88 -39.88 5.85
C SER A 41 -37.99 -39.11 4.53
N GLY A 42 -36.97 -38.33 4.15
CA GLY A 42 -36.93 -37.63 2.86
C GLY A 42 -37.91 -36.47 2.73
N CYS A 43 -38.30 -35.83 3.84
CA CYS A 43 -39.26 -34.71 3.82
C CYS A 43 -38.67 -33.38 3.30
N GLY A 44 -37.42 -33.37 2.84
CA GLY A 44 -36.71 -32.19 2.36
C GLY A 44 -36.06 -31.31 3.44
N HIS A 45 -36.16 -31.69 4.73
CA HIS A 45 -35.45 -30.99 5.80
C HIS A 45 -33.97 -31.37 5.80
N THR A 46 -33.12 -30.35 5.74
CA THR A 46 -31.65 -30.45 5.79
C THR A 46 -31.09 -29.36 6.70
N GLU A 47 -30.26 -29.72 7.66
CA GLU A 47 -29.57 -28.78 8.54
C GLU A 47 -28.06 -28.89 8.30
N PRO A 48 -27.35 -27.81 7.91
CA PRO A 48 -25.91 -27.87 7.68
C PRO A 48 -25.17 -28.25 8.96
N ILE A 49 -24.26 -29.21 8.89
CA ILE A 49 -23.37 -29.52 10.01
C ILE A 49 -22.31 -28.43 10.06
N LYS A 50 -22.51 -27.42 10.92
CA LYS A 50 -21.52 -26.38 11.16
C LYS A 50 -20.47 -26.93 12.12
N GLU A 51 -19.34 -27.36 11.59
CA GLU A 51 -18.21 -27.69 12.46
C GLU A 51 -17.54 -26.40 12.95
N TYR A 52 -17.73 -26.08 14.23
CA TYR A 52 -17.18 -24.86 14.82
C TYR A 52 -15.69 -25.03 15.15
N PRO A 53 -14.86 -24.01 14.88
CA PRO A 53 -13.47 -24.06 15.27
C PRO A 53 -13.31 -23.98 16.79
N ARG A 54 -12.20 -24.51 17.30
CA ARG A 54 -11.79 -24.34 18.69
C ARG A 54 -10.68 -23.30 18.80
N ILE A 55 -10.65 -22.52 19.87
CA ILE A 55 -9.50 -21.64 20.13
C ILE A 55 -8.35 -22.50 20.65
N ILE A 56 -7.20 -22.45 19.97
CA ILE A 56 -5.99 -23.22 20.34
C ILE A 56 -4.84 -22.35 20.82
N GLY A 57 -4.93 -21.04 20.63
CA GLY A 57 -3.90 -20.11 21.07
C GLY A 57 -4.40 -18.68 21.12
N GLN A 58 -3.68 -17.84 21.85
CA GLN A 58 -3.96 -16.42 21.95
C GLN A 58 -2.66 -15.62 21.81
N GLN A 59 -2.77 -14.49 21.12
CA GLN A 59 -1.72 -13.50 21.02
C GLN A 59 -2.28 -12.16 21.49
N ASP A 60 -1.66 -11.57 22.50
CA ASP A 60 -2.14 -10.35 23.17
C ASP A 60 -3.62 -10.48 23.65
N LYS A 61 -4.34 -9.36 23.83
CA LYS A 61 -5.75 -9.38 24.28
C LYS A 61 -6.77 -9.56 23.16
N ASP A 62 -6.35 -9.35 21.92
CA ASP A 62 -7.28 -9.10 20.81
C ASP A 62 -7.19 -10.14 19.69
N GLN A 63 -6.24 -11.10 19.75
CA GLN A 63 -6.09 -12.11 18.70
C GLN A 63 -6.23 -13.53 19.22
N LEU A 64 -7.13 -14.29 18.62
CA LEU A 64 -7.39 -15.69 18.93
C LEU A 64 -7.04 -16.57 17.72
N LEU A 65 -6.32 -17.66 17.94
CA LEU A 65 -6.07 -18.67 16.91
C LEU A 65 -7.16 -19.72 16.95
N LEU A 66 -7.99 -19.74 15.92
CA LEU A 66 -9.06 -20.71 15.70
C LEU A 66 -8.54 -21.89 14.90
N LEU A 67 -8.71 -23.12 15.39
CA LEU A 67 -8.44 -24.36 14.66
C LEU A 67 -9.76 -24.99 14.19
N TYR A 68 -9.88 -25.14 12.87
CA TYR A 68 -10.95 -25.83 12.21
C TYR A 68 -10.65 -27.34 12.10
N PRO A 69 -11.66 -28.20 11.97
CA PRO A 69 -11.46 -29.66 11.92
C PRO A 69 -10.65 -30.16 10.73
N ASN A 70 -10.62 -29.39 9.63
CA ASN A 70 -9.81 -29.65 8.44
C ASN A 70 -8.32 -29.26 8.60
N GLU A 71 -7.85 -29.07 9.83
CA GLU A 71 -6.49 -28.63 10.17
C GLU A 71 -6.13 -27.22 9.67
N GLN A 72 -7.11 -26.42 9.26
CA GLN A 72 -6.87 -25.01 8.99
C GLN A 72 -6.92 -24.19 10.28
N GLY A 73 -5.96 -23.29 10.43
CA GLY A 73 -5.95 -22.25 11.42
C GLY A 73 -6.40 -20.92 10.82
N ARG A 74 -7.21 -20.15 11.56
CA ARG A 74 -7.54 -18.76 11.23
C ARG A 74 -7.28 -17.88 12.42
N ILE A 75 -6.78 -16.68 12.17
CA ILE A 75 -6.60 -15.69 13.23
C ILE A 75 -7.87 -14.87 13.29
N LEU A 76 -8.50 -14.83 14.46
CA LEU A 76 -9.60 -13.96 14.76
C LEU A 76 -9.07 -12.70 15.45
N ASP A 77 -9.21 -11.55 14.81
CA ASP A 77 -9.00 -10.24 15.41
C ASP A 77 -10.32 -9.72 16.02
N LEU A 78 -10.38 -9.74 17.35
CA LEU A 78 -11.53 -9.30 18.14
C LEU A 78 -11.81 -7.81 18.00
N ARG A 79 -10.79 -6.99 17.70
CA ARG A 79 -10.91 -5.54 17.63
C ARG A 79 -11.53 -5.10 16.32
N ASP A 80 -10.96 -5.54 15.20
CA ASP A 80 -11.48 -5.20 13.88
C ASP A 80 -12.72 -6.05 13.53
N ARG A 81 -13.02 -7.07 14.37
CA ARG A 81 -14.02 -8.11 14.10
C ARG A 81 -13.75 -8.77 12.76
N VAL A 82 -12.48 -9.05 12.48
CA VAL A 82 -12.03 -9.62 11.20
C VAL A 82 -11.47 -11.02 11.43
N LEU A 83 -11.83 -11.93 10.54
CA LEU A 83 -11.31 -13.29 10.53
C LEU A 83 -10.32 -13.48 9.38
N TYR A 84 -9.02 -13.60 9.66
CA TYR A 84 -8.00 -13.75 8.63
C TYR A 84 -8.18 -15.04 7.79
N PRO A 85 -7.71 -15.07 6.53
CA PRO A 85 -7.83 -16.24 5.66
C PRO A 85 -7.24 -17.52 6.28
N PRO A 86 -7.76 -18.70 5.90
CA PRO A 86 -7.26 -19.99 6.36
C PRO A 86 -5.82 -20.25 5.91
N ILE A 87 -5.00 -20.67 6.88
CA ILE A 87 -3.63 -21.16 6.67
C ILE A 87 -3.51 -22.46 7.47
N HIS A 88 -2.70 -23.42 7.03
CA HIS A 88 -2.41 -24.58 7.86
C HIS A 88 -1.94 -24.17 9.27
N TYR A 89 -2.59 -24.67 10.33
CA TYR A 89 -2.41 -24.15 11.69
C TYR A 89 -0.96 -24.22 12.20
N LEU A 90 -0.22 -25.27 11.84
CA LEU A 90 1.21 -25.39 12.18
C LEU A 90 2.06 -24.26 11.60
N SER A 91 1.71 -23.74 10.42
CA SER A 91 2.41 -22.62 9.81
C SER A 91 2.17 -21.32 10.58
N ILE A 92 1.01 -21.16 11.20
CA ILE A 92 0.70 -20.01 12.07
C ILE A 92 1.44 -20.14 13.40
N LEU A 93 1.42 -21.33 14.02
CA LEU A 93 2.15 -21.61 15.26
C LEU A 93 3.66 -21.44 15.10
N GLY A 94 4.21 -21.80 13.93
CA GLY A 94 5.63 -21.60 13.62
C GLY A 94 6.03 -20.15 13.32
N ARG A 95 5.05 -19.23 13.20
CA ARG A 95 5.26 -17.83 12.81
C ARG A 95 4.61 -16.89 13.85
N GLY A 96 5.10 -16.91 15.07
CA GLY A 96 4.63 -15.99 16.12
C GLY A 96 4.87 -16.54 17.52
N TYR A 97 4.60 -15.71 18.53
CA TYR A 97 4.53 -16.15 19.92
C TYR A 97 3.05 -16.31 20.28
N TRP A 98 2.58 -17.56 20.30
CA TRP A 98 1.22 -17.94 20.67
C TRP A 98 1.25 -18.57 22.06
N GLU A 99 0.47 -18.02 22.98
CA GLU A 99 0.27 -18.61 24.30
C GLU A 99 -0.88 -19.62 24.25
N GLU A 100 -0.81 -20.66 25.10
CA GLU A 100 -1.94 -21.57 25.28
C GLU A 100 -3.15 -20.78 25.77
N TYR A 101 -4.25 -20.92 25.03
CA TYR A 101 -5.46 -20.21 25.36
C TYR A 101 -6.08 -20.73 26.66
N SER A 102 -6.27 -19.84 27.64
CA SER A 102 -6.86 -20.14 28.95
C SER A 102 -8.12 -19.31 29.25
N GLY A 103 -8.66 -18.62 28.25
CA GLY A 103 -9.84 -17.76 28.39
C GLY A 103 -11.17 -18.53 28.37
N ILE A 104 -12.27 -17.78 28.57
CA ILE A 104 -13.65 -18.30 28.63
C ILE A 104 -14.54 -17.81 27.48
N HIS A 105 -13.95 -17.33 26.38
CA HIS A 105 -14.70 -16.87 25.22
C HIS A 105 -15.57 -17.98 24.62
N ASP A 106 -16.81 -17.62 24.29
CA ASP A 106 -17.70 -18.43 23.47
C ASP A 106 -17.40 -18.15 21.99
N VAL A 107 -16.80 -19.14 21.31
CA VAL A 107 -16.40 -19.03 19.90
C VAL A 107 -17.61 -18.75 19.00
N HIS A 108 -18.79 -19.27 19.35
CA HIS A 108 -20.01 -19.04 18.58
C HIS A 108 -20.40 -17.56 18.62
N ALA A 109 -20.50 -17.00 19.83
CA ALA A 109 -20.84 -15.59 20.02
C ALA A 109 -19.78 -14.66 19.43
N LEU A 110 -18.51 -15.08 19.42
CA LEU A 110 -17.45 -14.32 18.79
C LEU A 110 -17.61 -14.26 17.28
N LEU A 111 -17.91 -15.39 16.61
CA LEU A 111 -18.08 -15.47 15.16
C LEU A 111 -19.33 -14.77 14.65
N GLU A 112 -20.32 -14.48 15.50
CA GLU A 112 -21.48 -13.69 15.12
C GLU A 112 -21.11 -12.23 14.76
N GLY A 113 -21.49 -11.80 13.55
CA GLY A 113 -21.26 -10.43 13.06
C GLY A 113 -19.79 -10.10 12.81
N ILE A 114 -18.95 -11.12 12.66
CA ILE A 114 -17.57 -10.98 12.21
C ILE A 114 -17.51 -10.81 10.70
N TYR A 115 -16.64 -9.91 10.28
CA TYR A 115 -16.22 -9.76 8.92
C TYR A 115 -15.27 -10.91 8.56
N ASP A 116 -15.79 -11.89 7.84
CA ASP A 116 -14.98 -12.89 7.16
C ASP A 116 -14.65 -12.38 5.74
N PRO A 117 -13.40 -12.02 5.42
CA PRO A 117 -13.00 -11.57 4.08
C PRO A 117 -13.21 -12.63 2.98
N GLU A 118 -13.33 -13.92 3.33
CA GLU A 118 -13.66 -14.99 2.38
C GLU A 118 -15.16 -15.15 2.16
N GLU A 119 -16.00 -15.01 3.19
CA GLU A 119 -17.47 -15.08 3.04
C GLU A 119 -18.10 -13.75 2.61
N SER A 120 -17.49 -12.63 3.01
CA SER A 120 -17.87 -11.28 2.60
C SER A 120 -16.93 -10.81 1.50
N ALA A 121 -17.35 -11.01 0.26
CA ALA A 121 -16.69 -10.45 -0.94
C ALA A 121 -16.60 -8.91 -0.95
N THR A 122 -17.11 -8.21 0.07
CA THR A 122 -17.22 -6.75 0.13
C THR A 122 -16.54 -6.17 1.36
N GLU A 123 -15.34 -5.60 1.20
CA GLU A 123 -14.73 -4.73 2.22
C GLU A 123 -15.73 -3.68 2.73
N PRO A 124 -15.69 -3.29 4.02
CA PRO A 124 -16.56 -2.24 4.52
C PRO A 124 -16.38 -0.95 3.70
N PRO A 125 -17.47 -0.26 3.33
CA PRO A 125 -17.38 1.01 2.62
C PRO A 125 -16.45 1.99 3.35
N ASN A 126 -15.60 2.66 2.58
CA ASN A 126 -14.58 3.56 3.11
C ASN A 126 -14.70 4.93 2.46
N LEU A 127 -14.80 5.99 3.25
CA LEU A 127 -14.99 7.36 2.77
C LEU A 127 -13.93 7.78 1.74
N PHE A 128 -12.66 7.45 1.98
CA PHE A 128 -11.53 7.81 1.13
C PHE A 128 -11.36 6.91 -0.10
N THR A 129 -12.26 5.93 -0.31
CA THR A 129 -12.42 5.29 -1.61
C THR A 129 -13.05 6.26 -2.62
N TYR A 130 -13.91 7.16 -2.17
CA TYR A 130 -14.59 8.16 -3.03
C TYR A 130 -13.97 9.55 -2.91
N ALA A 131 -13.44 9.88 -1.73
CA ALA A 131 -12.79 11.14 -1.42
C ALA A 131 -11.30 11.11 -1.81
N THR A 132 -11.00 10.93 -3.10
CA THR A 132 -9.63 10.70 -3.62
C THR A 132 -8.85 11.97 -3.98
N SER A 133 -9.45 13.15 -3.77
CA SER A 133 -8.83 14.43 -4.11
C SER A 133 -7.84 14.90 -3.02
N GLU A 134 -6.90 15.77 -3.40
CA GLU A 134 -6.01 16.49 -2.46
C GLU A 134 -6.83 17.22 -1.38
N LEU A 135 -7.98 17.83 -1.75
CA LEU A 135 -8.89 18.48 -0.79
C LEU A 135 -9.41 17.55 0.33
N SER A 136 -9.58 16.26 0.04
CA SER A 136 -10.06 15.30 1.04
C SER A 136 -8.96 14.97 2.05
N GLN A 137 -7.72 14.95 1.59
CA GLN A 137 -6.53 14.83 2.42
C GLN A 137 -6.32 16.09 3.26
N ASP A 138 -6.48 17.29 2.70
CA ASP A 138 -6.45 18.56 3.44
C ASP A 138 -7.44 18.58 4.60
N ALA A 139 -8.68 18.17 4.33
CA ALA A 139 -9.74 18.12 5.32
C ALA A 139 -9.39 17.16 6.45
N PHE A 140 -8.86 15.97 6.13
CA PHE A 140 -8.42 15.01 7.13
C PHE A 140 -7.27 15.56 7.98
N LEU A 141 -6.26 16.19 7.37
CA LEU A 141 -5.13 16.75 8.08
C LEU A 141 -5.54 17.92 9.00
N CYS A 142 -6.43 18.81 8.54
CA CYS A 142 -7.01 19.86 9.38
C CYS A 142 -7.80 19.27 10.56
N TRP A 143 -8.60 18.23 10.29
CA TRP A 143 -9.36 17.52 11.31
C TRP A 143 -8.44 16.87 12.34
N LEU A 144 -7.39 16.15 11.92
CA LEU A 144 -6.42 15.51 12.80
C LEU A 144 -5.66 16.57 13.62
N LEU A 145 -5.18 17.65 13.00
CA LEU A 145 -4.52 18.75 13.69
C LEU A 145 -5.39 19.35 14.79
N SER A 146 -6.69 19.51 14.55
CA SER A 146 -7.63 20.08 15.53
C SER A 146 -7.63 19.28 16.84
N TRP A 147 -7.53 17.95 16.77
CA TRP A 147 -7.48 17.07 17.94
C TRP A 147 -6.23 17.26 18.81
N SER A 148 -5.18 17.92 18.31
CA SER A 148 -3.93 18.14 19.05
C SER A 148 -4.04 19.21 20.15
N GLU A 149 -5.09 20.03 20.16
CA GLU A 149 -5.31 21.00 21.24
C GLU A 149 -5.63 20.30 22.56
N LYS A 150 -5.00 20.76 23.65
CA LYS A 150 -5.15 20.17 25.00
C LYS A 150 -6.61 20.02 25.46
N LYS A 151 -7.50 20.93 25.04
CA LYS A 151 -8.93 20.90 25.41
C LYS A 151 -9.66 19.64 24.93
N TYR A 152 -9.18 18.96 23.89
CA TYR A 152 -9.78 17.73 23.36
C TYR A 152 -9.25 16.45 24.02
N GLN A 153 -8.20 16.54 24.84
CA GLN A 153 -7.60 15.40 25.53
C GLN A 153 -8.61 14.61 26.39
N SER A 154 -9.55 15.30 27.03
CA SER A 154 -10.59 14.68 27.85
C SER A 154 -11.76 14.12 27.03
N MET A 155 -11.93 14.56 25.77
CA MET A 155 -12.99 14.07 24.89
C MET A 155 -12.61 12.75 24.23
N ASP A 156 -11.40 12.67 23.69
CA ASP A 156 -10.83 11.45 23.14
C ASP A 156 -9.31 11.46 23.34
N ARG A 157 -8.86 10.76 24.38
CA ARG A 157 -7.43 10.70 24.73
C ARG A 157 -6.62 10.03 23.63
N PHE A 158 -7.13 8.99 22.99
CA PHE A 158 -6.37 8.24 21.99
C PHE A 158 -6.19 9.06 20.72
N LEU A 159 -7.26 9.68 20.23
CA LEU A 159 -7.20 10.55 19.06
C LEU A 159 -6.37 11.81 19.31
N HIS A 160 -6.48 12.40 20.50
CA HIS A 160 -5.61 13.49 20.93
C HIS A 160 -4.13 13.09 20.91
N ASN A 161 -3.79 11.93 21.47
CA ASN A 161 -2.40 11.46 21.50
C ASN A 161 -1.83 11.24 20.09
N VAL A 162 -2.60 10.67 19.17
CA VAL A 162 -2.16 10.49 17.78
C VAL A 162 -2.01 11.83 17.05
N ALA A 163 -2.92 12.79 17.30
CA ALA A 163 -2.80 14.14 16.76
C ALA A 163 -1.56 14.88 17.29
N VAL A 164 -1.26 14.76 18.59
CA VAL A 164 -0.04 15.30 19.20
C VAL A 164 1.21 14.62 18.63
N GLU A 165 1.18 13.31 18.40
CA GLU A 165 2.28 12.58 17.75
C GLU A 165 2.51 13.06 16.31
N PHE A 166 1.44 13.34 15.55
CA PHE A 166 1.56 13.92 14.21
C PHE A 166 2.30 15.25 14.25
N VAL A 167 1.90 16.18 15.13
CA VAL A 167 2.59 17.45 15.33
C VAL A 167 4.02 17.22 15.83
N SER A 168 4.22 16.28 16.77
CA SER A 168 5.53 15.99 17.35
C SER A 168 6.51 15.48 16.30
N THR A 169 6.04 14.65 15.37
CA THR A 169 6.85 14.15 14.25
C THR A 169 7.30 15.30 13.34
N ILE A 170 6.42 16.28 13.09
CA ILE A 170 6.78 17.50 12.33
C ILE A 170 7.88 18.27 13.05
N PHE A 171 7.73 18.53 14.35
CA PHE A 171 8.77 19.21 15.13
C PHE A 171 10.10 18.42 15.11
N ALA A 172 10.03 17.10 15.27
CA ALA A 172 11.20 16.23 15.32
C ALA A 172 11.99 16.24 14.01
N VAL A 173 11.33 16.22 12.84
CA VAL A 173 12.05 16.31 11.55
C VAL A 173 12.73 17.67 11.34
N HIS A 174 12.27 18.72 12.03
CA HIS A 174 12.93 20.02 12.10
C HIS A 174 13.94 20.15 13.25
N ASN A 175 14.27 19.05 13.94
CA ASN A 175 15.17 19.02 15.11
C ASN A 175 14.69 19.91 16.28
N LEU A 176 13.38 19.98 16.49
CA LEU A 176 12.77 20.73 17.59
C LEU A 176 11.98 19.78 18.50
N ALA A 177 11.94 20.09 19.79
CA ALA A 177 11.01 19.47 20.72
C ALA A 177 9.63 20.12 20.59
N ILE A 178 8.58 19.30 20.66
CA ILE A 178 7.19 19.79 20.65
C ILE A 178 6.89 20.58 21.94
N PRO A 179 6.31 21.78 21.86
CA PRO A 179 5.80 22.48 23.03
C PRO A 179 4.43 21.91 23.43
N GLU A 180 3.99 22.18 24.67
CA GLU A 180 2.58 21.98 25.02
C GLU A 180 1.69 22.84 24.10
N ILE A 181 0.78 22.22 23.35
CA ILE A 181 -0.12 22.92 22.40
C ILE A 181 -1.26 23.56 23.19
N ARG A 182 -1.08 24.84 23.55
CA ARG A 182 -2.06 25.65 24.30
C ARG A 182 -3.03 26.38 23.38
N SER A 183 -2.56 26.79 22.21
CA SER A 183 -3.39 27.38 21.16
C SER A 183 -2.99 26.88 19.79
N LEU A 184 -4.00 26.66 18.95
CA LEU A 184 -3.84 26.24 17.57
C LEU A 184 -4.80 27.04 16.69
N LYS A 185 -4.27 27.65 15.63
CA LYS A 185 -5.08 28.25 14.56
C LYS A 185 -4.76 27.55 13.25
N ILE A 186 -5.75 26.89 12.66
CA ILE A 186 -5.63 26.21 11.37
C ILE A 186 -6.25 27.10 10.29
N ILE A 187 -5.52 27.33 9.21
CA ILE A 187 -5.91 28.16 8.07
C ILE A 187 -5.74 27.32 6.81
N PRO A 188 -6.81 26.68 6.30
CA PRO A 188 -6.78 26.01 5.01
C PRO A 188 -6.57 27.01 3.87
N GLN A 189 -5.93 26.58 2.79
CA GLN A 189 -5.74 27.34 1.54
C GLN A 189 -5.13 28.74 1.73
N PHE A 190 -4.17 28.87 2.66
CA PHE A 190 -3.51 30.15 2.95
C PHE A 190 -2.66 30.62 1.75
N LYS A 191 -3.15 31.60 0.99
CA LYS A 191 -2.43 32.16 -0.17
C LYS A 191 -1.93 31.07 -1.15
N SER A 192 -2.76 30.03 -1.36
CA SER A 192 -2.50 28.82 -2.15
C SER A 192 -1.61 27.74 -1.51
N LEU A 193 -1.11 27.93 -0.29
CA LEU A 193 -0.58 26.83 0.53
C LEU A 193 -1.76 26.02 1.08
N ASP A 194 -1.69 24.69 0.99
CA ASP A 194 -2.81 23.81 1.32
C ASP A 194 -3.26 23.95 2.79
N ILE A 195 -2.32 23.92 3.75
CA ILE A 195 -2.63 24.13 5.18
C ILE A 195 -1.54 24.95 5.87
N LEU A 196 -1.95 25.98 6.61
CA LEU A 196 -1.11 26.70 7.56
C LEU A 196 -1.66 26.49 8.98
N ALA A 197 -0.86 25.95 9.89
CA ALA A 197 -1.23 25.84 11.30
C ALA A 197 -0.27 26.67 12.19
N ILE A 198 -0.83 27.57 12.99
CA ILE A 198 -0.09 28.41 13.93
C ILE A 198 -0.23 27.81 15.32
N VAL A 199 0.90 27.37 15.88
CA VAL A 199 0.98 26.75 17.22
C VAL A 199 1.55 27.77 18.20
N ASN A 200 0.80 28.03 19.28
CA ASN A 200 1.19 28.92 20.38
C ASN A 200 1.63 30.33 19.95
N ASN A 201 1.20 30.79 18.77
CA ASN A 201 1.66 32.05 18.17
C ASN A 201 3.21 32.17 18.10
N GLN A 202 3.91 31.04 17.97
CA GLN A 202 5.37 30.97 17.91
C GLN A 202 5.86 30.15 16.72
N TYR A 203 5.12 29.12 16.33
CA TYR A 203 5.47 28.24 15.22
C TYR A 203 4.40 28.30 14.14
N ALA A 204 4.84 28.23 12.89
CA ALA A 204 4.00 28.09 11.71
C ALA A 204 4.33 26.75 11.04
N ILE A 205 3.43 25.78 11.12
CA ILE A 205 3.51 24.54 10.35
C ILE A 205 2.91 24.82 8.98
N LEU A 206 3.71 24.66 7.93
CA LEU A 206 3.27 24.79 6.54
C LEU A 206 3.16 23.38 5.98
N ILE A 207 1.97 22.97 5.57
CA ILE A 207 1.75 21.67 4.94
C ILE A 207 1.33 21.94 3.51
N GLU A 208 2.18 21.52 2.59
CA GLU A 208 1.80 21.30 1.21
C GLU A 208 1.48 19.81 1.07
N ASP A 209 0.25 19.49 0.70
CA ASP A 209 -0.21 18.12 0.53
C ASP A 209 -0.19 17.77 -0.96
N LYS A 210 0.20 16.53 -1.30
CA LYS A 210 0.05 16.02 -2.67
C LYS A 210 -0.38 14.57 -2.63
N THR A 211 -1.21 14.18 -3.60
CA THR A 211 -1.57 12.77 -3.80
C THR A 211 -0.59 12.13 -4.78
N PHE A 212 -0.82 12.28 -6.08
CA PHE A 212 -0.05 11.63 -7.14
C PHE A 212 0.85 12.59 -7.94
N THR A 213 0.67 13.90 -7.78
CA THR A 213 1.34 14.93 -8.60
C THR A 213 2.67 15.39 -7.99
N LYS A 214 3.53 16.04 -8.78
CA LYS A 214 4.79 16.65 -8.33
C LYS A 214 4.68 18.18 -8.38
N ASN A 215 5.30 18.86 -7.42
CA ASN A 215 5.37 20.32 -7.41
C ASN A 215 6.60 20.87 -8.15
N HIS A 216 6.46 22.11 -8.63
CA HIS A 216 7.58 22.92 -9.11
C HIS A 216 8.18 23.70 -7.93
N SER A 217 9.52 23.68 -7.78
CA SER A 217 10.23 24.27 -6.62
C SER A 217 9.87 25.73 -6.35
N ASN A 218 9.66 26.54 -7.41
CA ASN A 218 9.29 27.95 -7.28
C ASN A 218 7.98 28.16 -6.51
N GLN A 219 7.06 27.19 -6.56
CA GLN A 219 5.78 27.26 -5.84
C GLN A 219 6.00 27.17 -4.32
N LEU A 220 6.77 26.18 -3.88
CA LEU A 220 7.07 25.97 -2.46
C LEU A 220 7.80 27.17 -1.83
N CYS A 221 8.77 27.75 -2.55
CA CYS A 221 9.46 28.97 -2.11
C CYS A 221 8.50 30.15 -1.94
N ARG A 222 7.53 30.31 -2.85
CA ARG A 222 6.52 31.38 -2.76
C ARG A 222 5.66 31.24 -1.50
N TYR A 223 5.28 30.03 -1.11
CA TYR A 223 4.47 29.79 0.09
C TYR A 223 5.21 30.17 1.37
N ARG A 224 6.48 29.78 1.49
CA ARG A 224 7.32 30.18 2.64
C ARG A 224 7.47 31.69 2.74
N ASN A 225 7.69 32.37 1.61
CA ASN A 225 7.76 33.83 1.57
C ASN A 225 6.41 34.47 1.95
N ALA A 226 5.30 33.92 1.48
CA ALA A 226 3.96 34.41 1.82
C ALA A 226 3.66 34.31 3.32
N VAL A 227 4.07 33.22 3.97
CA VAL A 227 3.97 33.05 5.42
C VAL A 227 4.94 33.97 6.15
N LYS A 228 6.18 34.12 5.68
CA LYS A 228 7.17 35.02 6.29
C LYS A 228 6.72 36.49 6.26
N ASN A 229 6.02 36.91 5.21
CA ASN A 229 5.51 38.27 5.09
C ASN A 229 4.33 38.55 6.02
N GLU A 230 3.44 37.56 6.22
CA GLU A 230 2.27 37.70 7.10
C GLU A 230 2.64 37.51 8.58
N TYR A 231 3.58 36.59 8.84
CA TYR A 231 3.98 36.13 10.15
C TYR A 231 5.52 36.13 10.28
N PRO A 232 6.15 37.32 10.32
CA PRO A 232 7.61 37.45 10.26
C PRO A 232 8.33 36.84 11.46
N ASP A 233 7.70 36.79 12.64
CA ASP A 233 8.34 36.34 13.88
C ASP A 233 8.13 34.85 14.16
N LEU A 234 7.31 34.15 13.35
CA LEU A 234 7.04 32.72 13.55
C LEU A 234 8.15 31.84 12.97
N ILE A 235 8.50 30.79 13.71
CA ILE A 235 9.42 29.74 13.25
C ILE A 235 8.65 28.84 12.29
N GLN A 236 9.10 28.77 11.03
CA GLN A 236 8.46 27.95 10.01
C GLN A 236 8.90 26.48 10.09
N LEU A 237 7.93 25.57 10.05
CA LEU A 237 8.07 24.11 10.02
C LEU A 237 7.42 23.56 8.74
N PRO A 238 8.04 23.77 7.56
CA PRO A 238 7.48 23.35 6.29
C PRO A 238 7.65 21.85 6.02
N ILE A 239 6.54 21.15 5.82
CA ILE A 239 6.50 19.76 5.39
C ILE A 239 5.77 19.58 4.06
N TYR A 240 6.24 18.64 3.26
CA TYR A 240 5.62 18.22 2.01
C TYR A 240 5.01 16.84 2.22
N PHE A 241 3.70 16.81 2.49
CA PHE A 241 2.99 15.58 2.80
C PHE A 241 2.58 14.87 1.51
N LYS A 242 3.02 13.62 1.34
CA LYS A 242 2.69 12.85 0.14
C LYS A 242 2.34 11.40 0.43
N ILE A 243 1.15 10.99 -0.03
CA ILE A 243 0.65 9.62 0.14
C ILE A 243 1.08 8.67 -0.98
N ALA A 244 1.36 9.17 -2.19
CA ALA A 244 1.97 8.38 -3.25
C ALA A 244 3.49 8.61 -3.28
N ASP A 245 4.24 7.57 -3.60
CA ASP A 245 5.69 7.65 -3.59
C ASP A 245 6.21 8.39 -4.84
N GLN A 246 7.43 8.91 -4.76
CA GLN A 246 8.13 9.49 -5.91
C GLN A 246 9.63 9.18 -5.82
N SER A 247 10.30 9.18 -6.98
CA SER A 247 11.71 8.82 -7.05
C SER A 247 12.64 9.68 -6.21
N HIS A 248 12.42 11.00 -6.11
CA HIS A 248 13.26 11.84 -5.26
C HIS A 248 12.51 13.09 -4.82
N TYR A 249 12.97 13.71 -3.72
CA TYR A 249 12.42 14.95 -3.18
C TYR A 249 13.36 16.15 -3.29
N ARG A 250 14.44 16.04 -4.09
CA ARG A 250 15.46 17.09 -4.28
C ARG A 250 14.91 18.51 -4.45
N SER A 251 13.86 18.72 -5.25
CA SER A 251 13.25 20.04 -5.46
C SER A 251 12.46 20.56 -4.25
N VAL A 252 11.90 19.65 -3.46
CA VAL A 252 11.18 19.93 -2.21
C VAL A 252 12.18 20.33 -1.13
N GLU A 253 13.24 19.55 -0.97
CA GLU A 253 14.33 19.79 -0.02
C GLU A 253 15.06 21.10 -0.34
N SER A 254 15.32 21.37 -1.64
CA SER A 254 15.94 22.63 -2.07
C SER A 254 15.07 23.86 -1.77
N ALA A 255 13.74 23.70 -1.72
CA ALA A 255 12.82 24.77 -1.32
C ALA A 255 12.72 24.92 0.22
N GLY A 256 13.41 24.06 0.97
CA GLY A 256 13.45 24.03 2.43
C GLY A 256 12.26 23.33 3.08
N TYR A 257 11.52 22.50 2.34
CA TYR A 257 10.48 21.61 2.88
C TYR A 257 11.07 20.24 3.21
N ILE A 258 10.53 19.59 4.24
CA ILE A 258 10.90 18.21 4.58
C ILE A 258 9.84 17.24 4.05
N PRO A 259 10.20 16.18 3.30
CA PRO A 259 9.27 15.15 2.87
C PRO A 259 8.62 14.44 4.07
N PHE A 260 7.29 14.37 4.07
CA PHE A 260 6.51 13.63 5.05
C PHE A 260 5.72 12.53 4.32
N THR A 261 6.16 11.28 4.47
CA THR A 261 5.72 10.17 3.62
C THR A 261 4.52 9.42 4.18
N ARG A 262 3.84 8.64 3.32
CA ARG A 262 2.84 7.64 3.73
C ARG A 262 3.34 6.74 4.86
N LYS A 263 4.58 6.26 4.78
CA LYS A 263 5.18 5.39 5.80
C LYS A 263 5.31 6.09 7.16
N MET A 264 5.68 7.38 7.18
CA MET A 264 5.71 8.17 8.41
C MET A 264 4.31 8.33 9.00
N MET A 265 3.31 8.63 8.18
CA MET A 265 1.92 8.74 8.64
C MET A 265 1.39 7.41 9.18
N LEU A 266 1.60 6.30 8.46
CA LEU A 266 1.21 4.97 8.91
C LEU A 266 1.83 4.64 10.28
N LYS A 267 3.13 4.93 10.48
CA LYS A 267 3.79 4.73 11.78
C LYS A 267 3.15 5.55 12.92
N ILE A 268 2.64 6.74 12.63
CA ILE A 268 1.91 7.56 13.61
C ILE A 268 0.53 6.94 13.88
N MET A 269 -0.19 6.57 12.82
CA MET A 269 -1.53 6.00 12.91
C MET A 269 -1.54 4.60 13.54
N ASP A 270 -0.44 3.85 13.45
CA ASP A 270 -0.23 2.56 14.12
C ASP A 270 -0.24 2.70 15.66
N LYS A 271 -0.05 3.90 16.20
CA LYS A 271 -0.23 4.19 17.64
C LYS A 271 -1.70 4.43 17.99
N GLY A 272 -2.55 4.63 16.99
CA GLY A 272 -4.00 4.77 17.06
C GLY A 272 -4.78 3.45 17.12
N LYS A 273 -4.06 2.33 17.32
CA LYS A 273 -4.37 1.23 18.25
C LYS A 273 -5.78 1.06 18.80
N ASP A 274 -6.27 2.08 19.48
CA ASP A 274 -7.47 1.95 20.31
C ASP A 274 -8.53 3.01 19.94
N ILE A 275 -8.30 3.73 18.84
CA ILE A 275 -9.21 4.76 18.35
C ILE A 275 -10.42 4.10 17.70
N ASN A 276 -11.61 4.37 18.24
CA ASN A 276 -12.89 3.99 17.65
C ASN A 276 -13.56 5.21 16.99
N ASN A 277 -12.92 5.75 15.96
CA ASN A 277 -13.40 6.89 15.19
C ASN A 277 -13.43 6.55 13.70
N ALA A 278 -14.60 6.57 13.08
CA ALA A 278 -14.78 6.14 11.69
C ALA A 278 -13.93 6.95 10.71
N ILE A 279 -13.77 8.26 10.90
CA ILE A 279 -12.96 9.12 10.02
C ILE A 279 -11.48 8.71 10.12
N PHE A 280 -10.98 8.50 11.35
CA PHE A 280 -9.61 8.03 11.57
C PHE A 280 -9.37 6.67 10.92
N LEU A 281 -10.24 5.70 11.21
CA LEU A 281 -10.12 4.32 10.74
C LEU A 281 -10.23 4.23 9.23
N ASP A 282 -11.12 5.02 8.61
CA ASP A 282 -11.24 5.05 7.16
C ASP A 282 -9.99 5.60 6.49
N TYR A 283 -9.42 6.68 7.00
CA TYR A 283 -8.17 7.22 6.45
C TYR A 283 -7.00 6.26 6.65
N TYR A 284 -6.91 5.63 7.83
CA TYR A 284 -5.86 4.66 8.14
C TYR A 284 -5.92 3.46 7.19
N ARG A 285 -7.11 2.86 7.02
CA ARG A 285 -7.33 1.74 6.10
C ARG A 285 -7.08 2.15 4.65
N HIS A 286 -7.39 3.39 4.27
CA HIS A 286 -7.04 3.91 2.94
C HIS A 286 -5.53 3.93 2.71
N LEU A 287 -4.74 4.45 3.66
CA LEU A 287 -3.27 4.44 3.55
C LEU A 287 -2.71 3.02 3.56
N GLN A 288 -3.24 2.12 4.39
CA GLN A 288 -2.82 0.71 4.41
C GLN A 288 -3.10 0.02 3.07
N ARG A 289 -4.26 0.28 2.44
CA ARG A 289 -4.58 -0.26 1.12
C ARG A 289 -3.61 0.24 0.05
N LEU A 290 -3.23 1.52 0.08
CA LEU A 290 -2.21 2.03 -0.83
C LEU A 290 -0.85 1.35 -0.61
N ASP A 291 -0.47 1.14 0.65
CA ASP A 291 0.81 0.49 0.97
C ASP A 291 0.84 -0.99 0.57
N LYS A 292 -0.28 -1.70 0.75
CA LYS A 292 -0.47 -3.07 0.25
C LYS A 292 -0.39 -3.13 -1.27
N LYS A 293 -1.03 -2.19 -1.99
CA LYS A 293 -0.95 -2.11 -3.46
C LYS A 293 0.49 -1.90 -3.93
N VAL A 294 1.25 -1.02 -3.27
CA VAL A 294 2.67 -0.79 -3.59
C VAL A 294 3.49 -2.04 -3.30
N SER A 295 3.27 -2.72 -2.19
CA SER A 295 4.01 -3.92 -1.80
C SER A 295 3.54 -5.20 -2.52
N SER A 296 2.48 -5.12 -3.33
CA SER A 296 1.87 -6.30 -3.97
C SER A 296 2.81 -7.03 -4.93
N PHE A 297 3.87 -6.38 -5.42
CA PHE A 297 4.87 -7.02 -6.29
C PHE A 297 5.58 -8.22 -5.64
N TRP A 298 5.61 -8.30 -4.31
CA TRP A 298 6.17 -9.45 -3.58
C TRP A 298 5.23 -10.66 -3.54
N VAL A 299 3.93 -10.45 -3.74
CA VAL A 299 2.87 -11.43 -3.45
C VAL A 299 1.92 -11.65 -4.62
N THR A 300 2.23 -11.10 -5.79
CA THR A 300 1.51 -11.40 -7.03
C THR A 300 2.50 -11.70 -8.16
N PRO A 301 2.13 -12.58 -9.11
CA PRO A 301 2.94 -12.85 -10.28
C PRO A 301 3.15 -11.59 -11.14
N VAL A 302 4.30 -11.48 -11.81
CA VAL A 302 4.65 -10.31 -12.64
C VAL A 302 3.61 -9.98 -13.71
N SER A 303 2.89 -11.00 -14.22
CA SER A 303 1.81 -10.84 -15.19
C SER A 303 0.58 -10.10 -14.66
N GLU A 304 0.40 -10.05 -13.33
CA GLU A 304 -0.75 -9.44 -12.65
C GLU A 304 -0.42 -8.08 -12.03
N TRP A 305 0.81 -7.60 -12.21
CA TRP A 305 1.27 -6.37 -11.57
C TRP A 305 0.53 -5.13 -12.03
N SER A 306 -0.10 -4.47 -11.06
CA SER A 306 -0.70 -3.15 -11.23
C SER A 306 0.37 -2.05 -11.35
N ALA A 307 -0.07 -0.84 -11.70
CA ALA A 307 0.77 0.36 -11.68
C ALA A 307 1.45 0.61 -10.33
N PHE A 308 0.84 0.20 -9.21
CA PHE A 308 1.43 0.34 -7.88
C PHE A 308 2.50 -0.73 -7.60
N ALA A 309 2.30 -1.97 -8.09
CA ALA A 309 3.29 -3.02 -7.97
C ALA A 309 4.60 -2.63 -8.67
N TRP A 310 4.52 -2.06 -9.89
CA TRP A 310 5.69 -1.52 -10.59
C TRP A 310 6.41 -0.44 -9.81
N GLN A 311 5.68 0.46 -9.15
CA GLN A 311 6.29 1.48 -8.28
C GLN A 311 7.01 0.84 -7.10
N GLY A 312 6.44 -0.21 -6.49
CA GLY A 312 7.07 -0.97 -5.42
C GLY A 312 8.38 -1.61 -5.83
N LEU A 313 8.40 -2.33 -6.96
CA LEU A 313 9.64 -2.88 -7.52
C LEU A 313 10.70 -1.78 -7.68
N TYR A 314 10.34 -0.66 -8.31
CA TYR A 314 11.25 0.44 -8.58
C TYR A 314 11.79 1.13 -7.33
N GLN A 315 11.01 1.16 -6.23
CA GLN A 315 11.52 1.62 -4.94
C GLN A 315 12.64 0.73 -4.40
N GLU A 316 12.50 -0.59 -4.52
CA GLU A 316 13.55 -1.52 -4.07
C GLU A 316 14.79 -1.44 -4.98
N LEU A 317 14.60 -1.41 -6.29
CA LEU A 317 15.71 -1.22 -7.23
C LEU A 317 16.45 0.10 -6.95
N GLN A 318 15.73 1.18 -6.68
CA GLN A 318 16.35 2.49 -6.42
C GLN A 318 17.33 2.47 -5.24
N LYS A 319 17.06 1.68 -4.20
CA LYS A 319 17.95 1.55 -3.04
C LYS A 319 19.26 0.87 -3.41
N GLU A 320 19.22 -0.05 -4.36
CA GLU A 320 20.32 -0.96 -4.67
C GLU A 320 21.19 -0.51 -5.84
N ILE A 321 20.59 0.13 -6.85
CA ILE A 321 21.28 0.58 -8.08
C ILE A 321 21.19 2.10 -8.30
N GLY A 322 20.53 2.84 -7.41
CA GLY A 322 20.29 4.28 -7.57
C GLY A 322 19.29 4.58 -8.68
N GLY A 323 19.40 5.75 -9.33
CA GLY A 323 18.51 6.11 -10.44
C GLY A 323 17.20 6.78 -10.02
N ASP A 324 16.32 6.96 -11.00
CA ASP A 324 15.04 7.66 -10.87
C ASP A 324 13.94 6.86 -11.58
N TRP A 325 12.69 7.03 -11.14
CA TRP A 325 11.52 6.38 -11.73
C TRP A 325 10.32 7.31 -11.81
N GLY A 326 9.39 6.97 -12.68
CA GLY A 326 8.21 7.79 -12.93
C GLY A 326 7.36 7.28 -14.08
N TYR A 327 6.21 7.91 -14.25
CA TYR A 327 5.35 7.65 -15.37
C TYR A 327 5.86 8.34 -16.63
N VAL A 328 6.03 7.56 -17.70
CA VAL A 328 6.46 8.00 -19.03
C VAL A 328 5.24 8.04 -19.93
N SER A 329 4.71 9.24 -20.17
CA SER A 329 3.56 9.43 -21.07
C SER A 329 3.92 9.15 -22.53
N ASN A 330 3.04 8.46 -23.24
CA ASN A 330 3.13 8.27 -24.69
C ASN A 330 1.71 8.26 -25.30
N PRO A 331 1.57 8.41 -26.63
CA PRO A 331 0.26 8.41 -27.30
C PRO A 331 -0.59 7.14 -27.12
N ARG A 332 -0.02 6.07 -26.55
CA ARG A 332 -0.68 4.77 -26.31
C ARG A 332 -1.03 4.52 -24.85
N GLY A 333 -0.96 5.55 -24.00
CA GLY A 333 -1.31 5.42 -22.58
C GLY A 333 -0.14 5.16 -21.65
N GLY A 334 1.09 5.48 -22.06
CA GLY A 334 2.27 5.55 -21.19
C GLY A 334 2.68 4.24 -20.51
N PHE A 335 3.65 4.33 -19.59
CA PHE A 335 4.05 3.24 -18.71
C PHE A 335 4.82 3.77 -17.50
N TRP A 336 4.93 2.98 -16.42
CA TRP A 336 5.87 3.25 -15.34
C TRP A 336 7.26 2.77 -15.72
N GLY A 337 8.22 3.68 -15.72
CA GLY A 337 9.61 3.38 -16.03
C GLY A 337 10.57 3.72 -14.90
N PHE A 338 11.73 3.08 -14.96
CA PHE A 338 12.87 3.30 -14.07
C PHE A 338 14.11 3.50 -14.92
N TRP A 339 14.96 4.47 -14.62
CA TRP A 339 16.15 4.78 -15.40
C TRP A 339 17.36 5.12 -14.53
N TRP A 340 18.53 4.61 -14.92
CA TRP A 340 19.80 4.78 -14.22
C TRP A 340 20.97 4.75 -15.20
N GLY A 341 22.21 4.90 -14.70
CA GLY A 341 23.42 4.80 -15.51
C GLY A 341 23.74 6.05 -16.35
N ARG A 342 22.99 7.14 -16.20
CA ARG A 342 23.30 8.40 -16.88
C ARG A 342 24.44 9.14 -16.17
N ASP A 343 25.68 8.68 -16.35
CA ASP A 343 26.85 9.47 -15.98
C ASP A 343 27.08 10.59 -17.01
N ARG A 344 27.76 11.68 -16.63
CA ARG A 344 28.02 12.84 -17.50
C ARG A 344 28.86 12.48 -18.74
N ASN A 345 29.58 11.36 -18.69
CA ASN A 345 30.48 10.90 -19.75
C ASN A 345 29.86 9.82 -20.65
N GLU A 346 28.71 9.25 -20.27
CA GLU A 346 28.07 8.19 -21.04
C GLU A 346 26.97 8.75 -21.95
N LYS A 347 27.02 8.37 -23.23
CA LYS A 347 26.02 8.77 -24.23
C LYS A 347 24.69 8.01 -24.06
N HIS A 348 24.68 6.98 -23.23
CA HIS A 348 23.55 6.09 -23.02
C HIS A 348 23.12 6.03 -21.55
N TYR A 349 21.95 5.47 -21.33
CA TYR A 349 21.41 5.16 -20.01
C TYR A 349 20.50 3.93 -20.11
N TYR A 350 20.26 3.28 -18.99
CA TYR A 350 19.36 2.12 -18.93
C TYR A 350 17.97 2.57 -18.52
N GLN A 351 16.95 1.94 -19.10
CA GLN A 351 15.55 2.22 -18.81
C GLN A 351 14.74 0.93 -18.76
N LEU A 352 14.10 0.66 -17.63
CA LEU A 352 13.04 -0.33 -17.52
C LEU A 352 11.74 0.29 -18.04
N GLU A 353 11.12 -0.37 -19.00
CA GLU A 353 9.77 -0.14 -19.49
C GLU A 353 8.90 -1.34 -19.05
N GLN A 354 8.64 -1.43 -17.74
CA GLN A 354 8.00 -2.60 -17.12
C GLN A 354 8.79 -3.88 -17.42
N GLN A 355 8.22 -4.88 -18.12
CA GLN A 355 8.90 -6.15 -18.41
C GLN A 355 10.03 -6.05 -19.46
N LYS A 356 10.36 -4.85 -19.94
CA LYS A 356 11.41 -4.66 -20.95
C LYS A 356 12.53 -3.77 -20.41
N LEU A 357 13.75 -4.28 -20.44
CA LEU A 357 14.97 -3.50 -20.26
C LEU A 357 15.35 -2.88 -21.61
N CYS A 358 15.62 -1.58 -21.63
CA CYS A 358 16.09 -0.85 -22.79
C CYS A 358 17.39 -0.11 -22.49
N VAL A 359 18.33 -0.15 -23.43
CA VAL A 359 19.46 0.77 -23.48
C VAL A 359 19.06 1.94 -24.37
N LYS A 360 19.11 3.15 -23.82
CA LYS A 360 18.66 4.38 -24.46
C LYS A 360 19.84 5.29 -24.74
N VAL A 361 19.86 5.91 -25.91
CA VAL A 361 20.82 6.97 -26.28
C VAL A 361 20.04 8.27 -26.50
N VAL A 362 20.63 9.40 -26.08
CA VAL A 362 20.06 10.73 -26.31
C VAL A 362 20.97 11.49 -27.27
N ALA A 363 20.44 11.86 -28.43
CA ALA A 363 21.16 12.69 -29.39
C ALA A 363 21.02 14.17 -29.03
N ALA A 364 22.12 14.92 -29.17
CA ALA A 364 22.07 16.38 -29.21
C ALA A 364 21.35 16.87 -30.48
N ASP A 365 20.98 18.16 -30.50
CA ASP A 365 20.18 18.71 -31.60
C ASP A 365 20.99 18.82 -32.91
N ASP A 366 22.32 18.86 -32.83
CA ASP A 366 23.29 18.97 -33.92
C ASP A 366 23.97 17.64 -34.31
N GLU A 367 23.74 16.55 -33.57
CA GLU A 367 24.32 15.23 -33.86
C GLU A 367 23.58 14.48 -34.98
N ASP A 368 24.32 13.72 -35.80
CA ASP A 368 23.71 12.73 -36.70
C ASP A 368 23.15 11.56 -35.88
N LYS A 369 21.84 11.61 -35.67
CA LYS A 369 21.07 10.61 -34.92
C LYS A 369 21.24 9.19 -35.45
N ARG A 370 21.42 9.03 -36.77
CA ARG A 370 21.58 7.71 -37.38
C ARG A 370 22.97 7.18 -37.06
N GLU A 371 24.00 7.98 -37.28
CA GLU A 371 25.38 7.61 -37.02
C GLU A 371 25.60 7.28 -35.54
N LEU A 372 25.19 8.17 -34.64
CA LEU A 372 25.28 7.98 -33.19
C LEU A 372 24.60 6.68 -32.76
N ARG A 373 23.38 6.42 -33.25
CA ARG A 373 22.62 5.23 -32.88
C ARG A 373 23.34 3.95 -33.31
N TYR A 374 23.91 3.90 -34.52
CA TYR A 374 24.61 2.70 -34.98
C TYR A 374 25.93 2.49 -34.23
N GLN A 375 26.70 3.56 -33.99
CA GLN A 375 27.93 3.50 -33.20
C GLN A 375 27.67 2.95 -31.79
N VAL A 376 26.72 3.55 -31.06
CA VAL A 376 26.40 3.12 -29.69
C VAL A 376 25.76 1.72 -29.67
N MET A 377 24.94 1.37 -30.66
CA MET A 377 24.36 0.04 -30.77
C MET A 377 25.42 -1.05 -30.94
N GLU A 378 26.40 -0.83 -31.81
CA GLU A 378 27.49 -1.79 -32.04
C GLU A 378 28.34 -1.98 -30.77
N GLU A 379 28.69 -0.88 -30.10
CA GLU A 379 29.45 -0.90 -28.84
C GLU A 379 28.72 -1.69 -27.74
N ILE A 380 27.43 -1.42 -27.54
CA ILE A 380 26.61 -2.05 -26.50
C ILE A 380 26.40 -3.54 -26.77
N LEU A 381 26.16 -3.93 -28.02
CA LEU A 381 25.98 -5.35 -28.37
C LEU A 381 27.29 -6.12 -28.22
N LEU A 382 28.42 -5.54 -28.63
CA LEU A 382 29.74 -6.14 -28.43
C LEU A 382 30.06 -6.33 -26.94
N ARG A 383 29.76 -5.33 -26.10
CA ARG A 383 29.88 -5.44 -24.64
C ARG A 383 28.96 -6.55 -24.11
N SER A 384 27.71 -6.60 -24.56
CA SER A 384 26.75 -7.63 -24.16
C SER A 384 27.24 -9.04 -24.44
N ASP A 385 27.86 -9.27 -25.60
CA ASP A 385 28.37 -10.59 -25.97
C ASP A 385 29.55 -10.99 -25.07
N LYS A 386 30.42 -10.02 -24.77
CA LYS A 386 31.60 -10.22 -23.91
C LYS A 386 31.23 -10.49 -22.45
N GLU A 387 30.23 -9.79 -21.93
CA GLU A 387 29.82 -9.82 -20.52
C GLU A 387 28.61 -10.75 -20.26
N GLY A 388 28.00 -11.32 -21.31
CA GLY A 388 26.87 -12.22 -21.19
C GLY A 388 25.55 -11.54 -20.78
N LEU A 389 25.37 -10.26 -21.14
CA LEU A 389 24.20 -9.45 -20.70
C LEU A 389 22.90 -9.77 -21.45
N SER A 390 22.98 -10.59 -22.51
CA SER A 390 21.85 -11.03 -23.33
C SER A 390 21.00 -9.90 -23.94
N LEU A 391 21.61 -8.73 -24.20
CA LEU A 391 20.97 -7.63 -24.92
C LEU A 391 20.87 -7.95 -26.41
N GLN A 392 19.76 -7.54 -27.01
CA GLN A 392 19.48 -7.77 -28.44
C GLN A 392 19.15 -6.45 -29.15
N LYS A 393 19.27 -6.47 -30.47
CA LYS A 393 18.85 -5.34 -31.30
C LYS A 393 17.34 -5.11 -31.14
N PRO A 394 16.87 -3.85 -31.01
CA PRO A 394 15.46 -3.59 -30.84
C PRO A 394 14.64 -3.99 -32.07
N ALA A 395 13.43 -4.52 -31.83
CA ALA A 395 12.53 -4.96 -32.90
C ALA A 395 12.20 -3.85 -33.91
N ARG A 396 12.19 -2.58 -33.46
CA ARG A 396 12.00 -1.41 -34.32
C ARG A 396 13.04 -0.35 -34.00
N VAL A 397 13.75 0.08 -35.04
CA VAL A 397 14.72 1.17 -34.98
C VAL A 397 14.01 2.47 -35.35
N MET A 398 13.89 3.39 -34.40
CA MET A 398 13.27 4.71 -34.62
C MET A 398 14.33 5.82 -34.62
N SER A 399 14.02 6.92 -35.31
CA SER A 399 14.83 8.14 -35.31
C SER A 399 14.11 9.20 -34.48
N GLY A 400 14.66 9.51 -33.32
CA GLY A 400 14.11 10.47 -32.37
C GLY A 400 15.23 11.08 -31.52
N ARG A 401 14.90 12.06 -30.67
CA ARG A 401 15.88 12.63 -29.73
C ARG A 401 16.38 11.58 -28.74
N THR A 402 15.49 10.70 -28.27
CA THR A 402 15.83 9.53 -27.46
C THR A 402 15.54 8.28 -28.27
N MET A 403 16.50 7.37 -28.37
CA MET A 403 16.40 6.15 -29.19
C MET A 403 16.78 4.93 -28.37
N THR A 404 16.13 3.80 -28.64
CA THR A 404 16.54 2.50 -28.07
C THR A 404 17.60 1.90 -28.99
N VAL A 405 18.72 1.48 -28.42
CA VAL A 405 19.83 0.85 -29.16
C VAL A 405 19.94 -0.64 -28.89
N ALA A 406 19.51 -1.10 -27.70
CA ALA A 406 19.44 -2.50 -27.36
C ALA A 406 18.27 -2.75 -26.39
N GLU A 407 17.74 -3.97 -26.35
CA GLU A 407 16.66 -4.37 -25.43
C GLU A 407 16.79 -5.82 -24.95
N ARG A 408 16.17 -6.13 -23.81
CA ARG A 408 16.04 -7.46 -23.21
C ARG A 408 14.69 -7.57 -22.50
N HIS A 409 14.04 -8.73 -22.58
CA HIS A 409 12.66 -8.94 -22.09
C HIS A 409 12.54 -9.81 -20.83
N ASP A 410 13.63 -10.49 -20.45
CA ASP A 410 13.69 -11.47 -19.36
C ASP A 410 14.66 -11.01 -18.26
N TYR A 411 14.71 -9.71 -18.00
CA TYR A 411 15.57 -9.15 -16.94
C TYR A 411 14.98 -9.38 -15.54
N ILE A 412 13.65 -9.56 -15.44
CA ILE A 412 12.98 -9.91 -14.18
C ILE A 412 13.04 -11.42 -14.06
N LEU A 413 13.81 -11.89 -13.09
CA LEU A 413 13.90 -13.31 -12.79
C LEU A 413 12.73 -13.69 -11.89
N THR A 414 12.11 -14.82 -12.18
CA THR A 414 10.92 -15.30 -11.45
C THR A 414 11.07 -16.76 -11.06
N ASP A 415 10.38 -17.15 -10.00
CA ASP A 415 10.23 -18.56 -9.64
C ASP A 415 9.26 -19.30 -10.57
N ALA A 416 9.04 -20.59 -10.33
CA ALA A 416 8.14 -21.41 -11.14
C ALA A 416 6.66 -20.94 -11.11
N ALA A 417 6.27 -20.16 -10.10
CA ALA A 417 4.93 -19.62 -9.95
C ALA A 417 4.81 -18.17 -10.47
N GLY A 418 5.88 -17.61 -11.04
CA GLY A 418 5.89 -16.27 -11.65
C GLY A 418 6.11 -15.12 -10.68
N PHE A 419 6.47 -15.39 -9.42
CA PHE A 419 6.84 -14.37 -8.44
C PHE A 419 8.27 -13.90 -8.67
N VAL A 420 8.53 -12.61 -8.46
CA VAL A 420 9.86 -12.02 -8.68
C VAL A 420 10.87 -12.55 -7.66
N ASP A 421 12.04 -12.98 -8.16
CA ASP A 421 13.24 -13.16 -7.36
C ASP A 421 14.02 -11.84 -7.36
N MET A 422 13.85 -11.07 -6.28
CA MET A 422 14.43 -9.74 -6.17
C MET A 422 15.96 -9.77 -6.09
N GLU A 423 16.55 -10.73 -5.37
CA GLU A 423 18.01 -10.80 -5.21
C GLU A 423 18.68 -11.09 -6.55
N LEU A 424 18.18 -12.09 -7.28
CA LEU A 424 18.72 -12.44 -8.59
C LEU A 424 18.45 -11.34 -9.62
N THR A 425 17.26 -10.73 -9.60
CA THR A 425 16.93 -9.60 -10.50
C THR A 425 17.86 -8.41 -10.27
N ILE A 426 18.12 -8.03 -9.01
CA ILE A 426 19.06 -6.95 -8.68
C ILE A 426 20.48 -7.32 -9.11
N ALA A 427 20.91 -8.56 -8.86
CA ALA A 427 22.24 -9.03 -9.24
C ALA A 427 22.45 -8.98 -10.77
N GLU A 428 21.44 -9.36 -11.56
CA GLU A 428 21.44 -9.23 -13.02
C GLU A 428 21.55 -7.77 -13.46
N LEU A 429 20.74 -6.88 -12.87
CA LEU A 429 20.75 -5.46 -13.23
C LEU A 429 22.05 -4.74 -12.83
N LYS A 430 22.72 -5.18 -11.76
CA LYS A 430 24.03 -4.65 -11.32
C LYS A 430 25.19 -4.98 -12.27
N LYS A 431 25.00 -5.90 -13.23
CA LYS A 431 26.02 -6.20 -14.27
C LYS A 431 26.09 -5.11 -15.35
N LEU A 432 25.07 -4.25 -15.43
CA LEU A 432 24.89 -3.24 -16.49
C LEU A 432 25.68 -1.96 -16.25
#